data_AF-A0A655XR52-F1
#
_entry.id   AF-A0A655XR52-F1
#
_cell.length_a   1.000
_cell.length_b   1.000
_cell.length_c   1.000
_cell.angle_alpha   90.00
_cell.angle_beta   90.00
_cell.angle_gamma   90.00
#
_symmetry.space_group_name_H-M   'P 1'
#
loop_
_entity.id
_entity.type
_entity.pdbx_description
1 polymer ?
#
loop_
_entity_poly.entity_id
_entity_poly.type
_entity_poly.pdbx_seq_one_letter_code
_entity_poly.pdbx_strand_id
1 'polypeptide(L)' 'MLKKAMMKIEREHPLGRLMDLDVIDVDGHIISRQGAQLPRRRCLLCERDAVICARSRRHSVEALLAKIEEMTHDYSCCA' A
#
# COMPACT_ATOMS: atom_id res chain seq x y z
N MET A 1 -1.35 14.30 12.90
CA MET A 1 -0.02 13.97 12.34
C MET A 1 -0.17 13.62 10.87
N LEU A 2 0.61 14.23 9.98
CA LEU A 2 0.47 14.11 8.52
C LEU A 2 0.57 12.67 8.01
N LYS A 3 1.50 11.85 8.53
CA LYS A 3 1.63 10.43 8.12
C LYS A 3 0.34 9.63 8.37
N LYS A 4 -0.40 9.90 9.45
CA LYS A 4 -1.70 9.26 9.70
C LYS A 4 -2.76 9.64 8.65
N ALA A 5 -2.74 10.90 8.17
CA ALA A 5 -3.63 11.35 7.11
C ALA A 5 -3.29 10.71 5.76
N MET A 6 -2.00 10.62 5.41
CA MET A 6 -1.55 9.92 4.20
C MET A 6 -1.97 8.45 4.22
N MET A 7 -1.79 7.78 5.36
CA MET A 7 -2.25 6.39 5.53
C MET A 7 -3.76 6.22 5.47
N LYS A 8 -4.53 7.24 5.85
CA LYS A 8 -5.98 7.24 5.68
C LYS A 8 -6.35 7.19 4.20
N ILE A 9 -5.68 7.98 3.36
CA ILE A 9 -5.86 7.96 1.90
C ILE A 9 -5.49 6.59 1.33
N GLU A 10 -4.33 6.03 1.72
CA GLU A 10 -3.92 4.69 1.26
C GLU A 10 -4.93 3.59 1.58
N ARG A 11 -5.71 3.76 2.66
CA ARG A 11 -6.70 2.78 3.10
C ARG A 11 -8.08 3.00 2.48
N GLU A 12 -8.49 4.24 2.31
CA GLU A 12 -9.88 4.59 1.98
C GLU A 12 -10.09 4.92 0.51
N HIS A 13 -9.06 5.40 -0.19
CA HIS A 13 -9.16 5.61 -1.64
C HIS A 13 -9.16 4.25 -2.35
N PRO A 14 -10.03 4.02 -3.36
CA PRO A 14 -10.10 2.75 -4.09
C PRO A 14 -8.75 2.28 -4.65
N LEU A 15 -7.95 3.23 -5.15
CA LEU A 15 -6.57 2.99 -5.63
C LEU A 15 -5.48 3.27 -4.59
N GLY A 16 -5.84 3.69 -3.37
CA GLY A 16 -4.89 4.16 -2.36
C GLY A 16 -3.82 3.12 -1.99
N ARG A 17 -4.16 1.84 -2.02
CA ARG A 17 -3.23 0.73 -1.75
C ARG A 17 -2.15 0.54 -2.82
N LEU A 18 -2.34 1.10 -4.01
CA LEU A 18 -1.37 1.09 -5.10
C LEU A 18 -0.34 2.22 -4.98
N MET A 19 -0.59 3.17 -4.08
CA MET A 19 0.25 4.37 -3.88
C MET A 19 1.17 4.17 -2.67
N ASP A 20 2.34 4.81 -2.73
CA ASP A 20 3.24 4.95 -1.59
C ASP A 20 3.27 6.42 -1.17
N LEU A 21 2.48 6.77 -0.15
CA LEU A 21 2.37 8.16 0.32
C LEU A 21 3.33 8.39 1.50
N ASP A 22 4.53 8.82 1.16
CA ASP A 22 5.58 9.12 2.13
C ASP A 22 5.49 10.52 2.71
N VAL A 23 5.89 10.62 3.99
CA VAL A 23 6.03 11.87 4.71
C VAL A 23 7.47 11.98 5.13
N ILE A 24 8.12 13.06 4.71
CA ILE A 24 9.51 13.35 5.00
C ILE A 24 9.54 14.42 6.10
N ASP A 25 10.39 14.24 7.11
CA ASP A 25 10.57 15.21 8.18
C ASP A 25 11.52 16.35 7.79
N VAL A 26 11.76 17.28 8.72
CA VAL A 26 12.60 18.46 8.49
C VAL A 26 14.07 18.13 8.23
N ASP A 27 14.53 16.96 8.66
CA ASP A 27 15.90 16.48 8.47
C ASP A 27 16.02 15.62 7.19
N GLY A 28 14.94 15.46 6.43
CA GLY A 28 14.91 14.69 5.19
C GLY A 28 14.65 13.20 5.38
N HIS A 29 14.28 12.74 6.57
CA HIS A 29 14.01 11.32 6.83
C HIS A 29 12.56 10.94 6.56
N ILE A 30 12.35 9.76 5.97
CA ILE A 30 11.01 9.20 5.78
C ILE A 30 10.47 8.73 7.14
N ILE A 31 9.29 9.25 7.51
CA ILE A 31 8.54 8.78 8.68
C ILE A 31 7.96 7.40 8.37
N SER A 32 8.65 6.37 8.85
CA SER A 32 8.26 4.97 8.65
C SER A 32 6.98 4.58 9.40
N ARG A 33 6.30 3.54 8.92
CA ARG A 33 5.12 2.97 9.62
C ARG A 33 5.48 2.40 10.99
N GLN A 34 6.63 1.72 11.10
CA GLN A 34 7.10 1.16 12.36
C GLN A 34 7.43 2.25 13.38
N GLY A 35 8.14 3.31 12.96
CA GLY A 35 8.46 4.45 13.83
C GLY A 35 7.21 5.17 14.35
N ALA A 36 6.10 5.10 13.61
CA ALA A 36 4.82 5.65 14.01
C ALA A 36 3.90 4.68 14.79
N GLN A 37 4.38 3.48 15.14
CA GLN A 37 3.60 2.40 15.80
C GLN A 37 2.36 1.98 15.00
N LEU A 38 2.48 1.99 13.68
CA LEU A 38 1.39 1.68 12.76
C LEU A 38 1.51 0.24 12.22
N PRO A 39 0.39 -0.40 11.88
CA PRO A 39 0.39 -1.78 11.41
C PRO A 39 1.17 -1.93 10.11
N ARG A 40 1.71 -3.14 9.91
CA ARG A 40 2.42 -3.49 8.68
C ARG A 40 1.49 -3.48 7.47
N ARG A 41 2.06 -3.19 6.30
CA ARG A 41 1.34 -3.23 5.02
C ARG A 41 0.88 -4.67 4.77
N ARG A 42 -0.42 -4.83 4.50
CA ARG A 42 -1.02 -6.12 4.12
C ARG A 42 -0.79 -6.37 2.64
N CYS A 43 -0.59 -7.63 2.27
CA CYS A 43 -0.42 -8.10 0.90
C CYS A 43 -1.66 -7.77 0.07
N LEU A 44 -1.46 -7.31 -1.17
CA LEU A 44 -2.55 -6.94 -2.07
C LEU A 44 -3.48 -8.12 -2.39
N LEU A 45 -2.93 -9.34 -2.44
CA LEU A 45 -3.67 -10.53 -2.87
C LEU A 45 -4.28 -11.34 -1.73
N CYS A 46 -3.64 -11.39 -0.56
CA CYS A 46 -4.04 -12.31 0.50
C CYS A 46 -4.14 -11.70 1.90
N GLU A 47 -3.97 -10.38 2.04
CA GLU A 47 -4.07 -9.62 3.30
C GLU A 47 -3.10 -10.02 4.43
N ARG A 48 -2.19 -10.98 4.22
CA ARG A 48 -1.09 -11.32 5.16
C ARG A 48 -0.01 -10.24 5.15
N ASP A 49 1.00 -10.34 6.01
CA ASP A 49 2.14 -9.40 5.97
C ASP A 49 2.79 -9.39 4.57
N ALA A 50 2.78 -8.23 3.91
CA ALA A 50 3.31 -8.07 2.56
C ALA A 50 4.80 -8.39 2.48
N VAL A 51 5.57 -8.10 3.54
CA VAL A 51 7.02 -8.37 3.58
C VAL A 51 7.30 -9.87 3.52
N ILE A 52 6.47 -10.67 4.20
CA ILE A 52 6.59 -12.13 4.18
C ILE A 52 6.26 -12.67 2.78
N CYS A 53 5.18 -12.17 2.16
CA CYS A 53 4.77 -12.60 0.83
C CYS A 53 5.82 -12.26 -0.25
N ALA A 54 6.41 -11.07 -0.18
CA ALA A 54 7.48 -10.65 -1.09
C ALA A 54 8.73 -11.51 -0.93
N ARG A 55 9.20 -11.74 0.32
CA ARG A 55 10.39 -12.56 0.60
C ARG A 55 10.23 -14.02 0.17
N SER A 56 9.05 -14.59 0.38
CA SER A 56 8.77 -16.00 0.02
C SER A 56 8.38 -16.18 -1.45
N ARG A 57 8.25 -15.10 -2.23
CA ARG A 57 7.68 -15.11 -3.59
C ARG A 57 6.36 -15.89 -3.63
N ARG A 58 5.52 -15.67 -2.62
CA ARG A 58 4.27 -16.42 -2.41
C ARG A 58 3.31 -16.33 -3.60
N HIS A 59 3.35 -15.20 -4.29
CA HIS A 59 2.49 -14.91 -5.44
C HIS A 59 3.37 -14.62 -6.65
N SER A 60 2.88 -15.02 -7.83
CA SER A 60 3.53 -14.67 -9.08
C SER A 60 3.37 -13.18 -9.37
N VAL A 61 4.23 -12.65 -10.24
CA VAL A 61 4.16 -11.25 -10.67
C VAL A 61 2.90 -11.00 -11.49
N GLU A 62 2.52 -11.98 -12.32
CA GLU A 62 1.33 -11.92 -13.17
C GLU A 62 0.05 -11.81 -12.32
N ALA A 63 -0.05 -12.55 -11.22
CA ALA A 63 -1.18 -12.45 -10.30
C ALA A 63 -1.28 -11.07 -9.62
N LEU A 64 -0.13 -10.45 -9.30
CA LEU A 64 -0.08 -9.09 -8.76
C LEU A 64 -0.52 -8.07 -9.81
N LEU A 65 0.00 -8.17 -11.04
CA LEU A 65 -0.36 -7.28 -12.14
C LEU A 65 -1.84 -7.38 -12.48
N ALA A 66 -2.39 -8.59 -12.58
CA ALA A 66 -3.81 -8.80 -12.82
C ALA A 66 -4.69 -8.12 -11.77
N LYS A 67 -4.30 -8.17 -10.48
CA LYS A 67 -5.04 -7.48 -9.42
C LYS A 67 -4.93 -5.96 -9.52
N ILE A 68 -3.77 -5.44 -9.90
CA ILE A 68 -3.57 -4.00 -10.12
C ILE A 68 -4.47 -3.53 -11.27
N GLU A 69 -4.45 -4.25 -12.40
CA GLU A 69 -5.29 -3.96 -13.57
C GLU A 69 -6.78 -3.97 -13.22
N GLU A 70 -7.25 -5.02 -12.53
CA GLU A 70 -8.64 -5.12 -12.01
C GLU A 70 -9.03 -3.86 -11.22
N MET A 71 -8.22 -3.46 -10.24
CA MET A 71 -8.50 -2.28 -9.42
C MET A 71 -8.54 -0.99 -10.24
N THR A 72 -7.61 -0.83 -11.19
CA THR A 72 -7.57 0.37 -12.04
C THR A 72 -8.74 0.43 -13.03
N HIS A 73 -9.13 -0.71 -13.58
CA HIS A 73 -10.27 -0.81 -14.48
C HIS A 73 -11.58 -0.50 -13.73
N ASP A 74 -11.79 -1.14 -12.58
CA ASP A 74 -12.98 -0.91 -11.74
C ASP A 74 -13.15 0.56 -11.38
N TYR A 75 -12.05 1.23 -11.01
CA TYR A 75 -12.06 2.67 -10.74
C TYR A 75 -12.43 3.47 -12.00
N SER A 76 -11.88 3.15 -13.17
CA SER A 76 -12.17 3.87 -14.42
C SER A 76 -13.59 3.70 -14.93
N CYS A 77 -14.26 2.57 -14.64
CA CYS A 77 -15.65 2.34 -15.01
C CYS A 77 -16.67 2.99 -14.05
N CYS A 78 -16.25 3.30 -12.82
CA CYS A 78 -17.13 3.84 -11.78
C CYS A 78 -16.84 5.31 -11.44
N ALA A 79 -15.86 5.95 -12.10
CA ALA A 79 -15.45 7.34 -11.90
C ALA A 79 -16.06 8.30 -12.93
#